data_AF-A0A1F3QKN7-F1
#
_entry.id   AF-A0A1F3QKN7-F1
#
_cell.length_a   1.000
_cell.length_b   1.000
_cell.length_c   1.000
_cell.angle_alpha   90.00
_cell.angle_beta   90.00
_cell.angle_gamma   90.00
#
_symmetry.space_group_name_H-M   'P 1'
#
loop_
_entity.id
_entity.type
_entity.pdbx_description
1 polymer ?
#
loop_
_entity_poly.entity_id
_entity_poly.type
_entity_poly.pdbx_seq_one_letter_code
_entity_poly.pdbx_strand_id
1 'polypeptide(L)'
;MIKGIFGILLIFFITTLFGQTTEWNKCGLDNLSSLNDFEVLYFNEVFQNRKGDFDFNGKTVAYYTGSSGTTISKKSYYFNGLKNGNNGDKDIHLWQAGGTQLLILNEKEKKLSGGYDVILVSWSKLLKNGKSRKRLVKRLKNNLPNKN
;
A
#
# COMPACT_ATOMS: atom_id res chain seq x y z
N MET A 1 41.66 37.40 -5.24
CA MET A 1 41.62 35.93 -5.45
C MET A 1 40.90 35.30 -4.27
N ILE A 2 39.58 35.12 -4.36
CA ILE A 2 38.78 34.44 -3.33
C ILE A 2 38.06 33.32 -4.07
N LYS A 3 38.72 32.16 -4.13
CA LYS A 3 38.12 30.90 -4.59
C LYS A 3 37.72 30.14 -3.32
N GLY A 4 36.46 29.72 -3.27
CA GLY A 4 36.02 28.67 -2.37
C GLY A 4 35.10 29.13 -1.25
N ILE A 5 34.17 28.24 -0.92
CA ILE A 5 33.17 28.33 0.16
C ILE A 5 31.84 28.97 -0.25
N PHE A 6 31.27 28.52 -1.37
CA PHE A 6 29.82 28.65 -1.62
C PHE A 6 29.19 27.32 -2.09
N GLY A 7 29.74 26.20 -1.63
CA GLY A 7 29.31 24.85 -2.04
C GLY A 7 29.09 23.88 -0.88
N ILE A 8 28.91 24.38 0.35
CA ILE A 8 28.71 23.52 1.54
C ILE A 8 27.37 23.80 2.25
N LEU A 9 26.69 24.91 1.96
CA LEU A 9 25.38 25.20 2.58
C LEU A 9 24.19 24.48 1.93
N LEU A 10 24.36 23.85 0.75
CA LEU A 10 23.28 23.17 0.03
C LEU A 10 23.16 21.67 0.37
N ILE A 11 24.03 21.13 1.23
CA ILE A 11 24.01 19.68 1.56
C ILE A 11 23.13 19.39 2.79
N PHE A 12 22.79 20.40 3.60
CA PHE A 12 21.96 20.21 4.79
C PHE A 12 20.44 20.23 4.54
N PHE A 13 19.98 20.65 3.36
CA PHE A 13 18.54 20.71 3.07
C PHE A 13 17.95 19.39 2.53
N ILE A 14 18.78 18.41 2.17
CA ILE A 14 18.31 17.16 1.54
C ILE A 14 18.06 16.06 2.58
N THR A 15 18.62 16.17 3.79
CA THR A 15 18.51 15.10 4.79
C THR A 15 17.22 15.11 5.59
N THR A 16 16.34 16.12 5.44
CA THR A 16 15.06 16.18 6.16
C THR A 16 13.94 15.33 5.53
N LEU A 17 14.17 14.73 4.36
CA LEU A 17 13.13 13.95 3.66
C LEU A 17 12.99 12.48 4.08
N PHE A 18 13.91 11.92 4.86
CA PHE A 18 13.86 10.51 5.28
C PHE A 18 13.31 10.27 6.69
N GLY A 19 12.64 11.28 7.27
CA GLY A 19 12.14 11.23 8.64
C GLY A 19 10.63 11.32 8.80
N GLN A 20 9.82 11.13 7.74
CA GLN A 20 8.37 11.07 7.94
C GLN A 20 8.02 9.74 8.61
N THR A 21 7.95 9.75 9.93
CA THR A 21 7.43 8.62 10.69
C THR A 21 5.99 8.38 10.28
N THR A 22 5.69 7.16 9.83
CA THR A 22 4.30 6.73 9.57
C THR A 22 3.46 6.95 10.84
N GLU A 23 2.53 7.91 10.78
CA GLU A 23 1.55 8.17 11.84
C GLU A 23 0.35 7.23 11.67
N TRP A 24 0.42 6.07 12.33
CA TRP A 24 -0.56 4.99 12.20
C TRP A 24 -2.01 5.37 12.47
N ASN A 25 -2.24 6.34 13.36
CA ASN A 25 -3.59 6.82 13.68
C ASN A 25 -4.25 7.54 12.49
N LYS A 26 -3.46 7.98 11.49
CA LYS A 26 -3.93 8.66 10.28
C LYS A 26 -4.16 7.71 9.09
N CYS A 27 -3.87 6.42 9.24
CA CYS A 27 -4.14 5.41 8.23
C CYS A 27 -5.52 4.75 8.43
N GLY A 28 -6.24 4.46 7.35
CA GLY A 28 -7.51 3.74 7.37
C GLY A 28 -8.71 4.55 7.90
N LEU A 29 -8.66 5.87 7.77
CA LEU A 29 -9.72 6.78 8.21
C LEU A 29 -10.99 6.70 7.35
N ASP A 30 -10.85 6.24 6.11
CA ASP A 30 -11.94 6.11 5.14
C ASP A 30 -11.86 4.77 4.37
N ASN A 31 -12.79 4.58 3.43
CA ASN A 31 -12.87 3.40 2.57
C ASN A 31 -12.69 3.70 1.08
N LEU A 32 -12.16 4.87 0.75
CA LEU A 32 -11.81 5.24 -0.61
C LEU A 32 -10.67 4.37 -1.11
N SER A 33 -10.66 4.16 -2.42
CA SER A 33 -9.58 3.43 -3.11
C SER A 33 -8.30 4.26 -3.19
N SER A 34 -8.40 5.58 -3.17
CA SER A 34 -7.27 6.49 -3.09
C SER A 34 -6.61 6.43 -1.72
N LEU A 35 -5.30 6.60 -1.73
CA LEU A 35 -4.48 6.67 -0.52
C LEU A 35 -4.31 8.12 -0.08
N ASN A 36 -4.29 8.33 1.23
CA ASN A 36 -3.78 9.57 1.80
C ASN A 36 -2.24 9.51 1.96
N ASP A 37 -1.61 10.65 2.26
CA ASP A 37 -0.15 10.76 2.34
C ASP A 37 0.47 9.78 3.35
N PHE A 38 -0.18 9.56 4.50
CA PHE A 38 0.30 8.64 5.54
C PHE A 38 0.22 7.18 5.08
N GLU A 39 -0.83 6.82 4.35
CA GLU A 39 -1.01 5.50 3.76
C GLU A 39 -0.01 5.25 2.62
N VAL A 40 0.32 6.27 1.83
CA VAL A 40 1.35 6.21 0.78
C VAL A 40 2.72 5.93 1.39
N LEU A 41 3.11 6.70 2.41
CA LEU A 41 4.36 6.50 3.14
C LEU A 41 4.46 5.09 3.70
N TYR A 42 3.39 4.65 4.38
CA TYR A 42 3.31 3.32 4.95
C TYR A 42 3.51 2.23 3.91
N PHE A 43 2.77 2.28 2.79
CA PHE A 43 2.86 1.23 1.78
C PHE A 43 4.19 1.23 1.04
N ASN A 44 4.77 2.40 0.79
CA ASN A 44 6.10 2.49 0.20
C ASN A 44 7.17 1.91 1.13
N GLU A 45 7.07 2.14 2.44
CA GLU A 45 7.97 1.58 3.46
C GLU A 45 7.80 0.06 3.58
N VAL A 46 6.57 -0.43 3.79
CA VAL A 46 6.32 -1.85 4.08
C VAL A 46 6.53 -2.78 2.89
N PHE A 47 6.41 -2.25 1.68
CA PHE A 47 6.66 -2.97 0.44
C PHE A 47 7.98 -2.61 -0.22
N GLN A 48 8.89 -1.88 0.44
CA GLN A 48 10.15 -1.41 -0.16
C GLN A 48 10.93 -2.53 -0.88
N ASN A 49 11.00 -3.72 -0.28
CA ASN A 49 11.71 -4.88 -0.85
C ASN A 49 10.90 -5.70 -1.86
N ARG A 50 9.63 -5.37 -2.09
CA ARG A 50 8.69 -6.14 -2.94
C ARG A 50 8.08 -5.32 -4.07
N LYS A 51 8.11 -3.99 -3.98
CA LYS A 51 7.48 -3.08 -4.95
C LYS A 51 8.39 -2.72 -6.14
N GLY A 52 9.70 -2.93 -6.02
CA GLY A 52 10.67 -2.44 -7.00
C GLY A 52 10.56 -0.91 -7.14
N ASP A 53 10.49 -0.43 -8.37
CA ASP A 53 10.35 1.01 -8.68
C ASP A 53 8.91 1.53 -8.55
N PHE A 54 7.95 0.68 -8.20
CA PHE A 54 6.56 1.10 -8.04
C PHE A 54 6.40 2.08 -6.87
N ASP A 55 5.73 3.20 -7.10
CA ASP A 55 5.39 4.19 -6.09
C ASP A 55 3.86 4.23 -5.88
N PHE A 56 3.45 4.17 -4.61
CA PHE A 56 2.05 4.26 -4.19
C PHE A 56 1.45 5.66 -4.30
N ASN A 57 2.25 6.70 -4.53
CA ASN A 57 1.76 8.07 -4.68
C ASN A 57 0.75 8.19 -5.84
N GLY A 58 -0.43 8.76 -5.55
CA GLY A 58 -1.53 8.90 -6.50
C GLY A 58 -2.13 7.59 -7.02
N LYS A 59 -1.85 6.45 -6.36
CA LYS A 59 -2.35 5.13 -6.77
C LYS A 59 -3.63 4.74 -6.06
N THR A 60 -4.40 3.90 -6.73
CA THR A 60 -5.63 3.32 -6.20
C THR A 60 -5.43 1.86 -5.80
N VAL A 61 -5.93 1.50 -4.62
CA VAL A 61 -5.72 0.19 -4.00
C VAL A 61 -7.05 -0.53 -3.76
N ALA A 62 -7.10 -1.80 -4.16
CA ALA A 62 -8.16 -2.72 -3.80
C ALA A 62 -7.70 -3.68 -2.71
N TYR A 63 -8.61 -4.02 -1.79
CA TYR A 63 -8.31 -4.89 -0.65
C TYR A 63 -9.06 -6.21 -0.74
N TYR A 64 -8.35 -7.30 -0.53
CA TYR A 64 -8.90 -8.64 -0.34
C TYR A 64 -8.44 -9.22 1.00
N THR A 65 -9.29 -10.05 1.61
CA THR A 65 -9.06 -10.68 2.92
C THR A 65 -9.48 -12.16 2.95
N GLY A 66 -9.24 -12.78 4.10
CA GLY A 66 -9.68 -14.12 4.48
C GLY A 66 -8.69 -15.21 4.07
N SER A 67 -8.84 -16.40 4.67
CA SER A 67 -7.95 -17.55 4.45
C SER A 67 -7.72 -17.90 2.98
N SER A 68 -8.77 -17.74 2.15
CA SER A 68 -8.70 -17.96 0.71
C SER A 68 -8.27 -16.74 -0.09
N GLY A 69 -8.19 -15.54 0.50
CA GLY A 69 -7.79 -14.29 -0.15
C GLY A 69 -8.70 -13.87 -1.31
N THR A 70 -9.99 -14.20 -1.25
CA THR A 70 -10.96 -13.92 -2.33
C THR A 70 -12.14 -13.05 -1.90
N THR A 71 -12.21 -12.69 -0.62
CA THR A 71 -13.25 -11.80 -0.08
C THR A 71 -12.80 -10.35 -0.24
N ILE A 72 -13.59 -9.53 -0.94
CA ILE A 72 -13.30 -8.09 -1.05
C ILE A 72 -13.48 -7.46 0.33
N SER A 73 -12.55 -6.59 0.71
CA SER A 73 -12.54 -5.90 1.99
C SER A 73 -12.45 -4.40 1.81
N LYS A 74 -12.55 -3.71 2.94
CA LYS A 74 -12.47 -2.26 3.07
C LYS A 74 -11.06 -1.85 3.49
N LYS A 75 -10.63 -0.64 3.08
CA LYS A 75 -9.36 -0.05 3.51
C LYS A 75 -9.27 0.06 5.04
N SER A 76 -10.32 0.56 5.69
CA SER A 76 -10.35 0.66 7.15
C SER A 76 -10.23 -0.70 7.84
N TYR A 77 -10.82 -1.76 7.28
CA TYR A 77 -10.68 -3.11 7.82
C TYR A 77 -9.22 -3.58 7.78
N TYR A 78 -8.52 -3.33 6.68
CA TYR A 78 -7.10 -3.66 6.55
C TYR A 78 -6.29 -2.98 7.66
N PHE A 79 -6.41 -1.66 7.81
CA PHE A 79 -5.66 -0.91 8.82
C PHE A 79 -6.09 -1.21 10.25
N ASN A 80 -7.38 -1.43 10.51
CA ASN A 80 -7.84 -1.82 11.85
C ASN A 80 -7.31 -3.20 12.25
N GLY A 81 -7.19 -4.13 11.30
CA GLY A 81 -6.54 -5.42 11.56
C GLY A 81 -5.06 -5.26 11.93
N LEU A 82 -4.35 -4.33 11.30
CA LEU A 82 -2.97 -4.00 11.67
C LEU A 82 -2.88 -3.35 13.06
N LYS A 83 -3.81 -2.46 13.42
CA LYS A 83 -3.86 -1.78 14.72
C LYS A 83 -4.21 -2.75 15.87
N ASN A 84 -5.27 -3.53 15.70
CA ASN A 84 -5.80 -4.39 16.75
C ASN A 84 -4.95 -5.64 17.02
N GLY A 85 -4.13 -6.07 16.06
CA GLY A 85 -3.24 -7.21 16.26
C GLY A 85 -2.04 -6.90 17.17
N ASN A 86 -1.79 -5.63 17.50
CA ASN A 86 -0.55 -5.21 18.13
C ASN A 86 -0.83 -4.25 19.28
N ASN A 87 -0.48 -4.63 20.51
CA ASN A 87 -0.53 -3.80 21.73
C ASN A 87 0.36 -2.52 21.68
N GLY A 88 0.52 -1.87 20.53
CA GLY A 88 1.28 -0.63 20.32
C GLY A 88 2.64 -0.79 19.65
N ASP A 89 3.12 -2.01 19.41
CA ASP A 89 4.49 -2.23 18.90
C ASP A 89 4.64 -2.08 17.38
N LYS A 90 5.56 -1.18 16.98
CA LYS A 90 5.83 -0.81 15.58
C LYS A 90 6.43 -1.96 14.76
N ASP A 91 7.36 -2.72 15.33
CA ASP A 91 8.10 -3.77 14.61
C ASP A 91 7.21 -4.93 14.16
N ILE A 92 6.10 -5.18 14.88
CA ILE A 92 5.16 -6.25 14.56
C ILE A 92 4.25 -5.87 13.38
N HIS A 93 4.03 -4.57 13.10
CA HIS A 93 3.18 -4.16 11.97
C HIS A 93 3.84 -4.49 10.62
N LEU A 94 5.16 -4.40 10.53
CA LEU A 94 5.93 -4.81 9.35
C LEU A 94 5.83 -6.33 9.14
N TRP A 95 5.86 -7.11 10.22
CA TRP A 95 5.71 -8.56 10.16
C TRP A 95 4.32 -8.99 9.69
N GLN A 96 3.24 -8.38 10.21
CA GLN A 96 1.87 -8.70 9.78
C GLN A 96 1.60 -8.29 8.32
N ALA A 97 2.15 -7.16 7.88
CA ALA A 97 2.11 -6.77 6.48
C ALA A 97 3.02 -7.62 5.59
N GLY A 98 4.02 -8.30 6.16
CA GLY A 98 4.80 -9.35 5.51
C GLY A 98 3.91 -10.45 4.91
N GLY A 99 2.80 -10.79 5.56
CA GLY A 99 1.80 -11.74 5.06
C GLY A 99 0.85 -11.18 3.98
N THR A 100 0.90 -9.88 3.69
CA THR A 100 0.07 -9.26 2.63
C THR A 100 0.75 -9.44 1.28
N GLN A 101 0.01 -10.00 0.33
CA GLN A 101 0.49 -10.13 -1.05
C GLN A 101 0.22 -8.84 -1.82
N LEU A 102 1.28 -8.33 -2.46
CA LEU A 102 1.25 -7.16 -3.33
C LEU A 102 1.08 -7.59 -4.79
N LEU A 103 0.00 -7.17 -5.43
CA LEU A 103 -0.27 -7.43 -6.84
C LEU A 103 -0.40 -6.11 -7.61
N ILE A 104 0.72 -5.62 -8.15
CA ILE A 104 0.74 -4.44 -9.03
C ILE A 104 0.11 -4.80 -10.36
N LEU A 105 -0.95 -4.10 -10.78
CA LEU A 105 -1.70 -4.40 -11.99
C LEU A 105 -1.10 -3.72 -13.21
N ASN A 106 -1.03 -4.43 -14.34
CA ASN A 106 -0.71 -3.81 -15.62
C ASN A 106 -1.94 -3.06 -16.18
N GLU A 107 -1.76 -2.31 -17.27
CA GLU A 107 -2.84 -1.51 -17.87
C GLU A 107 -4.09 -2.32 -18.24
N LYS A 108 -3.91 -3.55 -18.75
CA LYS A 108 -5.02 -4.43 -19.11
C LYS A 108 -5.79 -4.84 -17.85
N GLU A 109 -5.09 -5.24 -16.79
CA GLU A 109 -5.69 -5.60 -15.51
C GLU A 109 -6.34 -4.41 -14.81
N LYS A 110 -5.72 -3.22 -14.86
CA LYS A 110 -6.28 -1.97 -14.34
C LYS A 110 -7.61 -1.63 -15.00
N LYS A 111 -7.69 -1.74 -16.33
CA LYS A 111 -8.95 -1.54 -17.06
C LYS A 111 -10.00 -2.59 -16.66
N LEU A 112 -9.59 -3.85 -16.51
CA LEU A 112 -10.49 -4.94 -16.15
C LEU A 112 -10.96 -4.90 -14.69
N SER A 113 -10.18 -4.32 -13.77
CA SER A 113 -10.52 -4.18 -12.35
C SER A 113 -11.44 -2.99 -12.08
N GLY A 114 -11.68 -2.13 -13.07
CA GLY A 114 -12.42 -0.88 -12.91
C GLY A 114 -11.55 0.32 -12.53
N GLY A 115 -10.23 0.22 -12.70
CA GLY A 115 -9.29 1.33 -12.59
C GLY A 115 -8.26 1.21 -11.47
N TYR A 116 -8.22 0.09 -10.74
CA TYR A 116 -7.25 -0.10 -9.65
C TYR A 116 -5.82 -0.28 -10.16
N ASP A 117 -4.86 0.35 -9.49
CA ASP A 117 -3.43 0.17 -9.76
C ASP A 117 -2.86 -1.05 -9.03
N VAL A 118 -3.38 -1.34 -7.84
CA VAL A 118 -2.84 -2.39 -6.95
C VAL A 118 -3.95 -3.19 -6.32
N ILE A 119 -3.70 -4.49 -6.13
CA ILE A 119 -4.48 -5.34 -5.23
C ILE A 119 -3.61 -5.77 -4.05
N LEU A 120 -4.09 -5.53 -2.83
CA LEU A 120 -3.52 -6.07 -1.60
C LEU A 120 -4.37 -7.24 -1.11
N VAL A 121 -3.74 -8.38 -0.87
CA VAL A 121 -4.41 -9.58 -0.36
C VAL A 121 -3.84 -9.94 1.00
N SER A 122 -4.60 -9.64 2.06
CA SER A 122 -4.20 -9.85 3.45
C SER A 122 -4.85 -11.11 4.05
N TRP A 123 -4.22 -11.64 5.10
CA TRP A 123 -4.68 -12.83 5.85
C TRP A 123 -4.99 -14.07 4.99
N SER A 124 -4.35 -14.18 3.82
CA SER A 124 -4.54 -15.29 2.88
C SER A 124 -3.41 -16.31 3.00
N LYS A 125 -3.77 -17.57 3.17
CA LYS A 125 -2.82 -18.71 3.15
C LYS A 125 -2.39 -19.09 1.73
N LEU A 126 -3.16 -18.64 0.73
CA LEU A 126 -2.99 -19.03 -0.67
C LEU A 126 -2.35 -17.91 -1.49
N LEU A 127 -1.26 -18.22 -2.19
CA LEU A 127 -0.62 -17.31 -3.14
C LEU A 127 -1.53 -17.00 -4.34
N LYS A 128 -1.46 -15.77 -4.84
CA LYS A 128 -2.31 -15.27 -5.94
C LYS A 128 -1.53 -15.14 -7.23
N ASN A 129 -1.45 -16.24 -7.97
CA ASN A 129 -0.80 -16.33 -9.28
C ASN A 129 -1.77 -16.76 -10.41
N GLY A 130 -1.36 -16.53 -11.65
CA GLY A 130 -2.01 -17.04 -12.86
C GLY A 130 -3.54 -16.89 -12.87
N LYS A 131 -4.25 -18.03 -12.78
CA LYS A 131 -5.72 -18.09 -12.82
C LYS A 131 -6.38 -17.37 -11.63
N SER A 132 -5.81 -17.47 -10.43
CA SER A 132 -6.40 -16.86 -9.23
C SER A 132 -6.34 -15.33 -9.29
N ARG A 133 -5.21 -14.77 -9.73
CA ARG A 133 -5.05 -13.32 -9.98
C ARG A 133 -6.08 -12.79 -10.97
N LYS A 134 -6.27 -13.47 -12.12
CA LYS A 134 -7.29 -13.11 -13.11
C LYS A 134 -8.70 -13.09 -12.52
N ARG A 135 -9.03 -14.03 -11.62
CA ARG A 135 -10.33 -14.06 -10.91
C ARG A 135 -10.50 -12.87 -9.97
N LEU A 136 -9.46 -12.48 -9.23
CA LEU A 136 -9.52 -11.29 -8.37
C LEU A 136 -9.80 -10.03 -9.19
N VAL A 137 -9.01 -9.80 -10.24
CA VAL A 137 -9.18 -8.65 -11.15
C VAL A 137 -10.61 -8.58 -11.69
N LYS A 138 -11.16 -9.69 -12.20
CA LYS A 138 -12.53 -9.73 -12.75
C LYS A 138 -13.59 -9.45 -11.68
N ARG A 139 -13.38 -9.90 -10.43
CA ARG A 139 -14.36 -9.76 -9.34
C ARG A 139 -14.49 -8.31 -8.87
N LEU A 140 -13.42 -7.50 -8.94
CA LEU A 140 -13.45 -6.09 -8.58
C LEU A 140 -14.44 -5.28 -9.42
N LYS A 141 -14.45 -5.48 -10.74
CA LYS A 141 -15.37 -4.76 -11.64
C LYS A 141 -16.85 -4.95 -11.27
N ASN A 142 -17.21 -6.12 -10.76
CA ASN A 142 -18.59 -6.46 -10.43
C ASN A 142 -19.00 -6.03 -9.02
N ASN A 143 -18.06 -5.59 -8.19
CA ASN A 143 -18.28 -5.32 -6.76
C ASN A 143 -17.61 -4.02 -6.33
N LEU A 144 -17.51 -3.03 -7.22
CA LEU A 144 -16.81 -1.77 -6.98
C LEU A 144 -17.31 -1.13 -5.67
N PRO A 145 -16.50 -1.13 -4.59
CA PRO A 145 -16.87 -0.43 -3.39
C PRO A 145 -16.77 1.07 -3.70
N ASN A 146 -17.92 1.77 -3.64
CA ASN A 146 -18.09 3.23 -3.74
C ASN A 146 -16.88 3.99 -4.30
N LYS A 147 -16.79 3.98 -5.63
CA LYS A 147 -15.84 4.80 -6.38
C LYS A 147 -16.39 6.23 -6.37
N ASN A 148 -16.11 6.97 -5.30
CA ASN A 148 -16.31 8.41 -5.23
C ASN A 148 -15.12 9.10 -5.89
#